data_AF-A0AAE0S0P5-F1
#
_entry.id   AF-A0AAE0S0P5-F1
#
_cell.length_a   1.000
_cell.length_b   1.000
_cell.length_c   1.000
_cell.angle_alpha   90.00
_cell.angle_beta   90.00
_cell.angle_gamma   90.00
#
_symmetry.space_group_name_H-M   'P 1'
#
loop_
_entity.id
_entity.type
_entity.pdbx_description
1 polymer ?
#
loop_
_entity_poly.entity_id
_entity_poly.type
_entity_poly.pdbx_seq_one_letter_code
_entity_poly.pdbx_strand_id
1 'polypeptide(L)'
;MAENSLNDTEVVLEGEDEVPFDDRELPLKGMHMLLNNGFDEAFELFKKYKEESPLMLAGYSFVFFMQALMSFEEEKLEEALKMLQETEKKCEVGDGFVKSIKKKLSKKKKRTEQQISVEDKIQRQVITADSLLYQAILVFTNQDIPSYVKGGWLLRKAYKIYEKLYKEMTGLRERQGKLKESSSYSSLNASSDGPIDGNDNEIPSEVLDMLQGAVNFGYGTFQLCISLVPPKILKIIEFLGFEGDREVGLKALLYTSHSKDMKAPLAVLGLLWYHTVLRPFFALDGANEYDGGCVEAEAIIAENTEIFPNSPLFLFFKGRIHRLRKQVDSSLTCYNQALDAAAGQREVELMCLYEIGWCNLMKLKWRESLTCFTRLKEETKWSKCYYTYLEAVAHASKRQKKAIFMVTHTLKRQKKAIFMVAHGSKRQKKAIFMVTHASKRQKTEIFMVSHASKRQKAIFMVAHASKRQRKEIFMVTHAS
;
A
#
# COMPACT_ATOMS: atom_id res chain seq x y z
N MET A 1 0.60 70.05 22.00
CA MET A 1 1.30 69.45 23.15
C MET A 1 0.74 68.06 23.37
N ALA A 2 1.62 67.07 23.24
CA ALA A 2 1.51 65.64 23.60
C ALA A 2 1.75 64.74 22.38
N GLU A 3 3.04 64.63 22.04
CA GLU A 3 3.61 63.47 21.35
C GLU A 3 3.37 62.21 22.18
N ASN A 4 3.10 61.08 21.52
CA ASN A 4 3.55 59.79 22.03
C ASN A 4 3.76 58.85 20.84
N SER A 5 5.03 58.71 20.51
CA SER A 5 5.64 57.70 19.65
C SER A 5 5.33 56.30 20.18
N LEU A 6 4.66 55.48 19.37
CA LEU A 6 4.65 54.03 19.53
C LEU A 6 5.98 53.51 18.96
N ASN A 7 6.85 53.04 19.85
CA ASN A 7 8.03 52.27 19.50
C ASN A 7 7.60 50.94 18.89
N ASP A 8 7.98 50.73 17.63
CA ASP A 8 8.09 49.41 17.02
C ASP A 8 9.20 48.64 17.74
N THR A 9 8.81 47.71 18.61
CA THR A 9 9.74 46.70 19.12
C THR A 9 9.75 45.55 18.11
N GLU A 10 10.64 45.65 17.12
CA GLU A 10 11.09 44.51 16.31
C GLU A 10 11.54 43.40 17.25
N VAL A 11 10.75 42.33 17.32
CA VAL A 11 11.20 41.06 17.89
C VAL A 11 12.16 40.47 16.87
N VAL A 12 13.45 40.75 17.06
CA VAL A 12 14.54 40.04 16.41
C VAL A 12 14.44 38.59 16.87
N LEU A 13 13.92 37.73 16.00
CA LEU A 13 14.03 36.28 16.16
C LEU A 13 15.51 35.93 15.96
N GLU A 14 16.24 35.83 17.07
CA GLU A 14 17.58 35.28 17.10
C GLU A 14 17.57 33.90 16.45
N GLY A 15 18.52 33.69 15.54
CA GLY A 15 18.59 32.54 14.64
C GLY A 15 18.53 31.21 15.40
N GLU A 16 17.61 30.35 14.96
CA GLU A 16 17.72 28.93 15.23
C GLU A 16 19.06 28.47 14.63
N ASP A 17 20.00 28.05 15.49
CA ASP A 17 21.21 27.36 15.07
C ASP A 17 20.81 26.24 14.09
N GLU A 18 21.15 26.39 12.80
CA GLU A 18 20.82 25.41 11.79
C GLU A 18 21.50 24.08 12.16
N VAL A 19 20.70 23.14 12.67
CA VAL A 19 21.12 21.74 12.85
C VAL A 19 21.67 21.26 11.50
N PRO A 20 22.90 20.74 11.43
CA PRO A 20 23.49 20.28 10.19
C PRO A 20 22.58 19.28 9.49
N PHE A 21 22.35 19.47 8.19
CA PHE A 21 21.56 18.55 7.37
C PHE A 21 22.21 17.15 7.39
N ASP A 22 21.53 16.18 8.01
CA ASP A 22 21.89 14.78 7.96
C ASP A 22 21.03 14.06 6.92
N ASP A 23 21.63 13.78 5.76
CA ASP A 23 20.99 13.11 4.63
C ASP A 23 20.54 11.66 4.93
N ARG A 24 20.99 11.07 6.04
CA ARG A 24 20.69 9.69 6.41
C ARG A 24 19.53 9.59 7.39
N GLU A 25 19.44 10.51 8.34
CA GLU A 25 18.40 10.48 9.37
C GLU A 25 17.13 11.24 8.97
N LEU A 26 17.29 12.37 8.26
CA LEU A 26 16.18 13.26 7.97
C LEU A 26 15.09 12.63 7.07
N PRO A 27 15.44 11.82 6.05
CA PRO A 27 14.42 11.14 5.25
C PRO A 27 13.57 10.16 6.06
N LEU A 28 14.19 9.39 6.97
CA LEU A 28 13.48 8.47 7.87
C LEU A 28 12.56 9.23 8.83
N LYS A 29 13.04 10.36 9.38
CA LYS A 29 12.22 11.24 10.23
C LYS A 29 10.98 11.75 9.48
N GLY A 30 11.12 12.15 8.22
CA GLY A 30 9.98 12.55 7.38
C GLY A 30 8.97 11.41 7.18
N MET A 31 9.45 10.17 7.02
CA MET A 31 8.58 9.00 6.91
C MET A 31 7.86 8.67 8.23
N HIS A 32 8.53 8.88 9.37
CA HIS A 32 7.87 8.77 10.69
C HIS A 32 6.77 9.82 10.87
N MET A 33 7.00 11.08 10.45
CA MET A 33 5.98 12.13 10.48
C MET A 33 4.76 11.73 9.64
N LEU A 34 5.00 11.30 8.40
CA LEU A 34 3.95 10.87 7.46
C LEU A 34 3.04 9.80 8.09
N LEU A 35 3.62 8.78 8.72
CA LEU A 35 2.85 7.68 9.32
C LEU A 35 2.22 8.03 10.68
N ASN A 36 2.65 9.10 11.33
CA ASN A 36 2.07 9.63 12.57
C ASN A 36 1.07 10.77 12.32
N ASN A 37 0.37 10.72 11.18
CA ASN A 37 -0.63 11.70 10.77
C ASN A 37 -0.08 13.10 10.41
N GLY A 38 1.25 13.31 10.41
CA GLY A 38 1.91 14.58 10.09
C GLY A 38 2.30 14.71 8.61
N PHE A 39 1.29 14.75 7.74
CA PHE A 39 1.52 14.79 6.27
C PHE A 39 2.06 16.13 5.80
N ASP A 40 1.57 17.24 6.34
CA ASP A 40 1.98 18.58 5.94
C ASP A 40 3.41 18.87 6.42
N GLU A 41 3.76 18.41 7.63
CA GLU A 41 5.11 18.53 8.19
C GLU A 41 6.11 17.69 7.40
N ALA A 42 5.75 16.44 7.05
CA ALA A 42 6.57 15.60 6.20
C ALA A 42 6.76 16.23 4.81
N PHE A 43 5.69 16.77 4.22
CA PHE A 43 5.73 17.42 2.92
C PHE A 43 6.66 18.63 2.90
N GLU A 44 6.52 19.56 3.85
CA GLU A 44 7.38 20.75 3.93
C GLU A 44 8.83 20.38 4.24
N LEU A 45 9.06 19.35 5.08
CA LEU A 45 10.41 18.82 5.33
C LEU A 45 11.06 18.31 4.03
N PHE A 46 10.38 17.45 3.29
CA PHE A 46 10.91 16.92 2.03
C PHE A 46 11.09 18.02 0.98
N LYS A 47 10.15 18.94 0.88
CA LYS A 47 10.19 20.07 -0.04
C LYS A 47 11.37 20.99 0.21
N LYS A 48 11.71 21.25 1.47
CA LYS A 48 12.84 22.12 1.86
C LYS A 48 14.17 21.60 1.30
N TYR A 49 14.40 20.30 1.37
CA TYR A 49 15.70 19.69 1.03
C TYR A 49 15.72 18.89 -0.29
N LYS A 50 14.64 18.92 -1.09
CA LYS A 50 14.53 18.11 -2.33
C LYS A 50 15.58 18.38 -3.40
N GLU A 51 16.20 19.57 -3.40
CA GLU A 51 17.26 19.91 -4.34
C GLU A 51 18.66 19.59 -3.80
N GLU A 52 18.77 19.37 -2.48
CA GLU A 52 20.04 19.07 -1.80
C GLU A 52 20.29 17.55 -1.72
N SER A 53 19.23 16.74 -1.69
CA SER A 53 19.33 15.30 -1.50
C SER A 53 18.42 14.48 -2.43
N PRO A 54 18.94 13.42 -3.07
CA PRO A 54 18.12 12.44 -3.78
C PRO A 54 17.10 11.73 -2.88
N LEU A 55 17.41 11.45 -1.62
CA LEU A 55 16.47 10.80 -0.69
C LEU A 55 15.34 11.75 -0.30
N MET A 56 15.66 13.02 -0.10
CA MET A 56 14.64 14.05 0.18
C MET A 56 13.73 14.27 -1.03
N LEU A 57 14.29 14.26 -2.26
CA LEU A 57 13.51 14.26 -3.49
C LEU A 57 12.62 13.01 -3.61
N ALA A 58 13.14 11.84 -3.26
CA ALA A 58 12.37 10.60 -3.26
C ALA A 58 11.21 10.66 -2.27
N GLY A 59 11.44 11.14 -1.05
CA GLY A 59 10.39 11.38 -0.06
C GLY A 59 9.35 12.38 -0.54
N TYR A 60 9.77 13.49 -1.17
CA TYR A 60 8.87 14.48 -1.75
C TYR A 60 7.95 13.86 -2.80
N SER A 61 8.51 13.13 -3.78
CA SER A 61 7.72 12.46 -4.82
C SER A 61 6.83 11.33 -4.27
N PHE A 62 7.25 10.66 -3.19
CA PHE A 62 6.45 9.65 -2.51
C PHE A 62 5.19 10.24 -1.86
N VAL A 63 5.25 11.46 -1.32
CA VAL A 63 4.05 12.13 -0.78
C VAL A 63 3.01 12.37 -1.88
N PHE A 64 3.43 12.87 -3.06
CA PHE A 64 2.53 13.02 -4.21
C PHE A 64 1.93 11.67 -4.63
N PHE A 65 2.75 10.63 -4.71
CA PHE A 65 2.30 9.27 -5.02
C PHE A 65 1.22 8.79 -4.04
N MET A 66 1.45 8.95 -2.73
CA MET A 66 0.49 8.54 -1.70
C MET A 66 -0.81 9.34 -1.79
N GLN A 67 -0.75 10.66 -1.94
CA GLN A 67 -1.94 11.50 -2.10
C GLN A 67 -2.76 11.11 -3.33
N ALA A 68 -2.09 10.87 -4.47
CA ALA A 68 -2.74 10.46 -5.70
C ALA A 68 -3.38 9.06 -5.58
N LEU A 69 -2.64 8.10 -5.04
CA LEU A 69 -3.10 6.72 -4.85
C LEU A 69 -4.25 6.62 -3.84
N MET A 70 -4.29 7.48 -2.82
CA MET A 70 -5.38 7.45 -1.85
C MET A 70 -6.63 8.15 -2.40
N SER A 71 -6.49 9.35 -2.98
CA SER A 71 -7.62 10.20 -3.38
C SER A 71 -8.26 9.86 -4.73
N PHE A 72 -7.51 9.23 -5.65
CA PHE A 72 -7.98 8.92 -7.01
C PHE A 72 -8.52 10.15 -7.76
N GLU A 73 -7.93 11.32 -7.52
CA GLU A 73 -8.20 12.55 -8.29
C GLU A 73 -7.33 12.54 -9.54
N GLU A 74 -7.94 12.70 -10.71
CA GLU A 74 -7.21 12.66 -12.00
C GLU A 74 -6.06 13.68 -12.02
N GLU A 75 -6.29 14.88 -11.52
CA GLU A 75 -5.28 15.94 -11.39
C GLU A 75 -4.08 15.50 -10.52
N LYS A 76 -4.35 14.89 -9.35
CA LYS A 76 -3.31 14.38 -8.46
C LYS A 76 -2.56 13.19 -9.05
N LEU A 77 -3.25 12.31 -9.79
CA LEU A 77 -2.64 11.19 -10.51
C LEU A 77 -1.65 11.70 -11.57
N GLU A 78 -2.04 12.70 -12.36
CA GLU A 78 -1.17 13.31 -13.37
C GLU A 78 0.03 14.02 -12.74
N GLU A 79 -0.19 14.80 -11.69
CA GLU A 79 0.87 15.51 -10.97
C GLU A 79 1.88 14.53 -10.34
N ALA A 80 1.40 13.48 -9.67
CA ALA A 80 2.26 12.45 -9.11
C ALA A 80 3.06 11.71 -10.18
N LEU A 81 2.43 11.36 -11.32
CA LEU A 81 3.15 10.74 -12.44
C LEU A 81 4.27 11.65 -12.97
N LYS A 82 4.02 12.95 -13.11
CA LYS A 82 5.02 13.92 -13.55
C LYS A 82 6.17 14.02 -12.54
N MET A 83 5.86 14.14 -11.25
CA MET A 83 6.86 14.21 -10.18
C MET A 83 7.74 12.96 -10.11
N LEU A 84 7.16 11.77 -10.28
CA LEU A 84 7.91 10.51 -10.31
C LEU A 84 8.81 10.40 -11.54
N GLN A 85 8.37 10.89 -12.71
CA GLN A 85 9.20 10.93 -13.92
C GLN A 85 10.36 11.91 -13.80
N GLU A 86 10.15 13.07 -13.18
CA GLU A 86 11.22 14.04 -12.91
C GLU A 86 12.24 13.47 -11.91
N THR A 87 11.75 12.78 -10.88
CA THR A 87 12.60 12.09 -9.89
C THR A 87 13.42 10.98 -10.54
N GLU A 88 12.80 10.13 -11.37
CA GLU A 88 13.49 9.11 -12.17
C GLU A 88 14.64 9.72 -12.98
N LYS A 89 14.36 10.81 -13.72
CA LYS A 89 15.36 11.48 -14.56
C LYS A 89 16.51 12.11 -13.76
N LYS A 90 16.22 12.77 -12.63
CA LYS A 90 17.23 13.36 -11.75
C LYS A 90 18.13 12.30 -11.10
N CYS A 91 17.62 11.09 -10.90
CA CYS A 91 18.34 9.96 -10.31
C CYS A 91 18.93 9.00 -11.36
N GLU A 92 18.72 9.21 -12.65
CA GLU A 92 19.24 8.32 -13.70
C GLU A 92 20.77 8.37 -13.74
N VAL A 93 21.41 7.35 -13.17
CA VAL A 93 22.85 7.17 -13.29
C VAL A 93 23.12 6.50 -14.63
N GLY A 94 23.63 7.26 -15.60
CA GLY A 94 24.01 6.74 -16.92
C GLY A 94 24.87 5.48 -16.78
N ASP A 95 24.57 4.46 -17.59
CA ASP A 95 25.13 3.12 -17.47
C ASP A 95 26.67 3.13 -17.72
N GLY A 96 27.44 3.39 -16.67
CA GLY A 96 28.89 3.56 -16.69
C GLY A 96 29.66 2.28 -17.03
N PHE A 97 28.98 1.17 -17.33
CA PHE A 97 29.62 -0.12 -17.61
C PHE A 97 30.12 -0.26 -19.05
N VAL A 98 29.57 0.49 -20.02
CA VAL A 98 30.02 0.40 -21.43
C VAL A 98 31.28 1.25 -21.69
N LYS A 99 31.59 2.24 -20.84
CA LYS A 99 32.81 3.06 -20.99
C LYS A 99 34.03 2.51 -20.24
N SER A 100 33.87 1.71 -19.19
CA SER A 100 35.02 1.17 -18.43
C SER A 100 35.78 0.07 -19.17
N ILE A 101 35.14 -0.71 -20.05
CA ILE A 101 35.86 -1.69 -20.91
C ILE A 101 36.60 -0.97 -22.06
N LYS A 102 36.13 0.22 -22.48
CA LYS A 102 36.84 1.08 -23.44
C LYS A 102 37.96 1.92 -22.82
N LYS A 103 38.07 1.99 -21.49
CA LYS A 103 39.08 2.83 -20.80
C LYS A 103 40.48 2.23 -20.73
N LYS A 104 40.70 1.02 -21.28
CA LYS A 104 42.05 0.47 -21.55
C LYS A 104 42.70 0.99 -22.85
N LEU A 105 42.05 1.88 -23.62
CA LEU A 105 42.55 2.33 -24.93
C LEU A 105 42.59 3.86 -25.15
N SER A 106 42.58 4.69 -24.11
CA SER A 106 42.79 6.12 -24.31
C SER A 106 43.38 6.81 -23.07
N LYS A 107 44.68 7.12 -23.16
CA LYS A 107 45.34 8.12 -22.31
C LYS A 107 44.97 9.52 -22.82
N LYS A 108 44.79 10.44 -21.86
CA LYS A 108 44.53 11.90 -21.97
C LYS A 108 43.07 12.33 -22.23
N LYS A 109 42.38 12.68 -21.14
CA LYS A 109 42.05 14.09 -20.80
C LYS A 109 41.51 14.14 -19.37
N LYS A 110 42.27 14.79 -18.45
CA LYS A 110 41.80 15.13 -17.10
C LYS A 110 40.79 16.27 -17.25
N ARG A 111 39.50 15.95 -17.15
CA ARG A 111 38.47 16.86 -16.65
C ARG A 111 38.06 16.29 -15.30
N THR A 112 38.00 17.14 -14.29
CA THR A 112 37.61 16.83 -12.92
C THR A 112 36.13 16.42 -12.90
N GLU A 113 35.81 15.20 -13.31
CA GLU A 113 34.52 14.58 -13.01
C GLU A 113 34.61 14.11 -11.55
N GLN A 114 33.81 14.71 -10.66
CA GLN A 114 33.60 14.18 -9.33
C GLN A 114 33.12 12.73 -9.49
N GLN A 115 33.92 11.79 -9.01
CA GLN A 115 33.60 10.38 -9.06
C GLN A 115 32.43 10.13 -8.11
N ILE A 116 31.26 9.81 -8.64
CA ILE A 116 30.06 9.46 -7.85
C ILE A 116 30.42 8.28 -6.94
N SER A 117 30.14 8.40 -5.64
CA SER A 117 30.41 7.34 -4.66
C SER A 117 29.56 6.10 -4.96
N VAL A 118 30.01 4.92 -4.50
CA VAL A 118 29.23 3.69 -4.66
C VAL A 118 27.89 3.79 -3.91
N GLU A 119 27.88 4.44 -2.76
CA GLU A 119 26.68 4.76 -1.97
C GLU A 119 25.66 5.56 -2.77
N ASP A 120 26.05 6.74 -3.28
CA ASP A 120 25.15 7.63 -4.04
C ASP A 120 24.64 6.94 -5.31
N LYS A 121 25.48 6.14 -5.96
CA LYS A 121 25.08 5.34 -7.13
C LYS A 121 23.99 4.33 -6.80
N ILE A 122 24.17 3.51 -5.75
CA ILE A 122 23.17 2.50 -5.36
C ILE A 122 21.87 3.18 -4.95
N GLN A 123 21.97 4.24 -4.13
CA GLN A 123 20.83 5.03 -3.67
C GLN A 123 20.00 5.59 -4.83
N ARG A 124 20.64 6.23 -5.82
CA ARG A 124 19.97 6.73 -7.02
C ARG A 124 19.32 5.64 -7.86
N GLN A 125 19.94 4.46 -7.96
CA GLN A 125 19.36 3.33 -8.68
C GLN A 125 18.15 2.75 -7.96
N VAL A 126 18.16 2.70 -6.61
CA VAL A 126 16.96 2.35 -5.82
C VAL A 126 15.84 3.36 -6.07
N ILE A 127 16.12 4.66 -5.99
CA ILE A 127 15.11 5.72 -6.23
C ILE A 127 14.54 5.64 -7.65
N THR A 128 15.38 5.32 -8.64
CA THR A 128 14.93 5.08 -10.02
C THR A 128 13.96 3.90 -10.09
N ALA A 129 14.28 2.79 -9.40
CA ALA A 129 13.43 1.60 -9.36
C ALA A 129 12.10 1.86 -8.61
N ASP A 130 12.13 2.59 -7.50
CA ASP A 130 10.94 3.06 -6.78
C ASP A 130 10.04 3.90 -7.68
N SER A 131 10.63 4.90 -8.35
CA SER A 131 9.89 5.81 -9.24
C SER A 131 9.16 5.04 -10.33
N LEU A 132 9.82 4.02 -10.92
CA LEU A 132 9.21 3.14 -11.91
C LEU A 132 8.10 2.25 -11.34
N LEU A 133 8.29 1.72 -10.13
CA LEU A 133 7.28 0.92 -9.43
C LEU A 133 6.03 1.75 -9.14
N TYR A 134 6.20 2.95 -8.58
CA TYR A 134 5.11 3.85 -8.26
C TYR A 134 4.38 4.34 -9.52
N GLN A 135 5.11 4.67 -10.58
CA GLN A 135 4.50 4.96 -11.89
C GLN A 135 3.68 3.79 -12.41
N ALA A 136 4.17 2.55 -12.28
CA ALA A 136 3.42 1.36 -12.70
C ALA A 136 2.10 1.22 -11.93
N ILE A 137 2.13 1.43 -10.61
CA ILE A 137 0.94 1.39 -9.75
C ILE A 137 -0.08 2.45 -10.18
N LEU A 138 0.35 3.70 -10.39
CA LEU A 138 -0.54 4.77 -10.85
C LEU A 138 -1.09 4.49 -12.25
N VAL A 139 -0.29 3.98 -13.18
CA VAL A 139 -0.79 3.64 -14.52
C VAL A 139 -1.86 2.55 -14.47
N PHE A 140 -1.75 1.57 -13.57
CA PHE A 140 -2.76 0.52 -13.42
C PHE A 140 -4.12 1.04 -12.95
N THR A 141 -4.21 2.25 -12.40
CA THR A 141 -5.49 2.82 -11.94
C THR A 141 -6.41 3.22 -13.09
N ASN A 142 -5.89 3.42 -14.30
CA ASN A 142 -6.69 3.81 -15.48
C ASN A 142 -7.59 2.67 -16.01
N GLN A 143 -7.36 1.44 -15.56
CA GLN A 143 -8.17 0.24 -15.86
C GLN A 143 -8.37 -0.12 -17.35
N ASP A 144 -7.51 0.37 -18.24
CA ASP A 144 -7.51 0.05 -19.68
C ASP A 144 -6.32 -0.82 -20.12
N ILE A 145 -6.47 -1.50 -21.28
CA ILE A 145 -5.48 -2.44 -21.81
C ILE A 145 -4.12 -1.77 -22.09
N PRO A 146 -4.03 -0.62 -22.81
CA PRO A 146 -2.77 0.10 -22.98
C PRO A 146 -2.05 0.40 -21.67
N SER A 147 -2.79 0.90 -20.67
CA SER A 147 -2.24 1.16 -19.34
C SER A 147 -1.72 -0.12 -18.67
N TYR A 148 -2.43 -1.25 -18.76
CA TYR A 148 -1.92 -2.52 -18.22
C TYR A 148 -0.61 -2.96 -18.89
N VAL A 149 -0.46 -2.77 -20.21
CA VAL A 149 0.79 -3.08 -20.92
C VAL A 149 1.92 -2.16 -20.47
N LYS A 150 1.67 -0.84 -20.42
CA LYS A 150 2.65 0.17 -19.99
C LYS A 150 3.08 -0.07 -18.53
N GLY A 151 2.13 -0.27 -17.63
CA GLY A 151 2.38 -0.57 -16.22
C GLY A 151 3.19 -1.85 -16.05
N GLY A 152 2.85 -2.92 -16.79
CA GLY A 152 3.63 -4.16 -16.77
C GLY A 152 5.08 -3.99 -17.24
N TRP A 153 5.33 -3.14 -18.24
CA TRP A 153 6.68 -2.83 -18.70
C TRP A 153 7.49 -2.04 -17.66
N LEU A 154 6.89 -1.02 -17.06
CA LEU A 154 7.51 -0.24 -15.97
C LEU A 154 7.86 -1.14 -14.78
N LEU A 155 6.93 -2.00 -14.40
CA LEU A 155 7.10 -2.98 -13.33
C LEU A 155 8.28 -3.93 -13.59
N ARG A 156 8.43 -4.40 -14.84
CA ARG A 156 9.58 -5.22 -15.27
C ARG A 156 10.90 -4.46 -15.16
N LYS A 157 10.94 -3.19 -15.58
CA LYS A 157 12.14 -2.35 -15.49
C LYS A 157 12.57 -2.18 -14.03
N ALA A 158 11.63 -1.84 -13.14
CA ALA A 158 11.86 -1.72 -11.70
C ALA A 158 12.42 -3.02 -11.10
N TYR A 159 11.77 -4.16 -11.37
CA TYR A 159 12.21 -5.47 -10.87
C TYR A 159 13.64 -5.80 -11.30
N LYS A 160 14.02 -5.55 -12.56
CA LYS A 160 15.36 -5.85 -13.05
C LYS A 160 16.43 -4.99 -12.42
N ILE A 161 16.12 -3.74 -12.07
CA ILE A 161 17.03 -2.89 -11.29
C ILE A 161 17.19 -3.47 -9.88
N TYR A 162 16.10 -3.79 -9.19
CA TYR A 162 16.14 -4.41 -7.85
C TYR A 162 16.90 -5.73 -7.83
N GLU A 163 16.65 -6.62 -8.78
CA GLU A 163 17.34 -7.90 -8.90
C GLU A 163 18.86 -7.72 -9.08
N LYS A 164 19.26 -6.74 -9.90
CA LYS A 164 20.68 -6.41 -10.10
C LYS A 164 21.30 -5.87 -8.82
N LEU A 165 20.66 -4.90 -8.17
CA LEU A 165 21.16 -4.28 -6.94
C LEU A 165 21.24 -5.29 -5.79
N TYR A 166 20.28 -6.19 -5.67
CA TYR A 166 20.30 -7.25 -4.67
C TYR A 166 21.53 -8.15 -4.83
N LYS A 167 21.83 -8.60 -6.07
CA LYS A 167 23.04 -9.39 -6.36
C LYS A 167 24.33 -8.62 -6.09
N GLU A 168 24.37 -7.32 -6.43
CA GLU A 168 25.51 -6.44 -6.18
C GLU A 168 25.77 -6.28 -4.67
N MET A 169 24.73 -6.02 -3.88
CA MET A 169 24.82 -5.87 -2.42
C MET A 169 25.28 -7.15 -1.72
N THR A 170 24.77 -8.32 -2.13
CA THR A 170 25.25 -9.61 -1.61
C THR A 170 26.75 -9.80 -1.88
N GLY A 171 27.20 -9.48 -3.09
CA GLY A 171 28.62 -9.56 -3.46
C GLY A 171 29.50 -8.57 -2.68
N LEU A 172 29.01 -7.37 -2.37
CA LEU A 172 29.73 -6.39 -1.53
C LEU A 172 29.91 -6.89 -0.09
N ARG A 173 28.86 -7.49 0.50
CA ARG A 173 28.92 -8.10 1.84
C ARG A 173 29.91 -9.26 1.92
N GLU A 174 29.87 -10.17 0.94
CA GLU A 174 30.79 -11.31 0.90
C GLU A 174 32.26 -10.87 0.83
N ARG A 175 32.55 -9.80 0.08
CA ARG A 175 33.89 -9.22 0.01
C ARG A 175 34.34 -8.63 1.34
N GLN A 176 33.46 -7.88 2.03
CA GLN A 176 33.77 -7.35 3.35
C GLN A 176 33.95 -8.45 4.40
N GLY A 177 33.16 -9.52 4.36
CA GLY A 177 33.31 -10.68 5.25
C GLY A 177 34.69 -11.33 5.09
N LYS A 178 35.11 -11.57 3.85
CA LYS A 178 36.44 -12.15 3.54
C LYS A 178 37.60 -11.25 3.98
N LEU A 179 37.46 -9.92 3.84
CA LEU A 179 38.47 -8.95 4.30
C LEU A 179 38.61 -8.93 5.84
N LYS A 180 37.49 -9.05 6.57
CA LYS A 180 37.47 -9.15 8.03
C LYS A 180 38.08 -10.46 8.54
N GLU A 181 37.84 -11.58 7.84
CA GLU A 181 38.48 -12.86 8.15
C GLU A 181 39.99 -12.82 7.88
N SER A 182 40.43 -12.27 6.74
CA SER A 182 41.87 -12.20 6.41
C SER A 182 42.66 -11.25 7.32
N SER A 183 42.06 -10.15 7.76
CA SER A 183 42.67 -9.22 8.73
C SER A 183 42.78 -9.82 10.13
N SER A 184 41.79 -10.61 10.57
CA SER A 184 41.79 -11.27 11.89
C SER A 184 42.86 -12.37 12.02
N TYR A 185 43.24 -13.04 10.93
CA TYR A 185 44.36 -13.99 10.93
C TYR A 185 45.74 -13.32 10.85
N SER A 186 45.82 -12.09 10.31
CA SER A 186 47.07 -11.35 10.13
C SER A 186 47.54 -10.64 11.40
N SER A 187 46.62 -10.33 12.33
CA SER A 187 46.89 -9.66 13.61
C SER A 187 47.62 -10.53 14.65
N LEU A 188 47.83 -11.82 14.40
CA LEU A 188 48.64 -12.68 15.29
C LEU A 188 50.16 -12.64 14.97
N ASN A 189 50.58 -12.02 13.86
CA ASN A 189 51.99 -12.01 13.43
C ASN A 189 52.54 -10.63 12.99
N ALA A 190 51.85 -9.52 13.25
CA ALA A 190 52.31 -8.20 12.80
C ALA A 190 53.02 -7.42 13.91
N SER A 191 54.36 -7.40 13.84
CA SER A 191 55.17 -6.37 14.48
C SER A 191 54.89 -4.99 13.84
N SER A 192 54.88 -3.97 14.69
CA SER A 192 54.61 -2.57 14.40
C SER A 192 55.61 -1.94 13.42
N ASP A 193 55.35 -2.03 12.12
CA ASP A 193 55.62 -0.95 11.15
C ASP A 193 55.16 -1.43 9.75
N GLY A 194 54.02 -0.94 9.30
CA GLY A 194 53.49 -1.23 7.98
C GLY A 194 52.64 -0.06 7.49
N PRO A 195 52.79 0.40 6.23
CA PRO A 195 52.05 1.55 5.73
C PRO A 195 50.54 1.26 5.78
N ILE A 196 49.79 2.18 6.38
CA ILE A 196 48.33 2.21 6.32
C ILE A 196 47.96 2.43 4.85
N ASP A 197 47.63 1.35 4.15
CA ASP A 197 47.21 1.41 2.75
C ASP A 197 45.78 1.99 2.72
N GLY A 198 45.70 3.28 2.39
CA GLY A 198 44.45 4.04 2.26
C GLY A 198 43.65 3.59 1.05
N ASN A 199 42.96 2.45 1.16
CA ASN A 199 42.03 2.00 0.15
C ASN A 199 40.66 2.67 0.36
N ASP A 200 40.37 3.70 -0.44
CA ASP A 200 39.11 4.47 -0.50
C ASP A 200 37.84 3.64 -0.87
N ASN A 201 37.85 2.30 -0.71
CA ASN A 201 36.81 1.39 -1.20
C ASN A 201 36.04 0.64 -0.10
N GLU A 202 36.32 0.87 1.18
CA GLU A 202 35.53 0.26 2.26
C GLU A 202 34.32 1.13 2.60
N ILE A 203 33.14 0.70 2.14
CA ILE A 203 31.86 1.29 2.56
C ILE A 203 31.65 0.98 4.06
N PRO A 204 31.40 1.99 4.92
CA PRO A 204 31.11 1.75 6.33
C PRO A 204 29.98 0.73 6.52
N SER A 205 30.09 -0.15 7.52
CA SER A 205 29.09 -1.22 7.75
C SER A 205 27.67 -0.66 7.88
N GLU A 206 27.52 0.47 8.58
CA GLU A 206 26.22 1.12 8.78
C GLU A 206 25.60 1.61 7.47
N VAL A 207 26.43 2.14 6.56
CA VAL A 207 25.98 2.57 5.22
C VAL A 207 25.57 1.37 4.39
N LEU A 208 26.34 0.27 4.47
CA LEU A 208 26.00 -0.97 3.77
C LEU A 208 24.69 -1.58 4.28
N ASP A 209 24.42 -1.49 5.59
CA ASP A 209 23.16 -1.94 6.21
C ASP A 209 21.96 -1.10 5.77
N MET A 210 22.11 0.23 5.72
CA MET A 210 21.09 1.12 5.19
C MET A 210 20.79 0.85 3.70
N LEU A 211 21.82 0.77 2.85
CA LEU A 211 21.65 0.46 1.43
C LEU A 211 21.02 -0.92 1.21
N GLN A 212 21.39 -1.90 2.04
CA GLN A 212 20.78 -3.22 2.00
C GLN A 212 19.30 -3.16 2.36
N GLY A 213 18.91 -2.36 3.36
CA GLY A 213 17.51 -2.09 3.69
C GLY A 213 16.75 -1.55 2.48
N ALA A 214 17.27 -0.51 1.85
CA ALA A 214 16.66 0.11 0.67
C ALA A 214 16.45 -0.88 -0.49
N VAL A 215 17.46 -1.71 -0.78
CA VAL A 215 17.41 -2.72 -1.84
C VAL A 215 16.46 -3.88 -1.48
N ASN A 216 16.51 -4.33 -0.23
CA ASN A 216 15.68 -5.42 0.28
C ASN A 216 14.20 -5.05 0.31
N PHE A 217 13.86 -3.77 0.53
CA PHE A 217 12.47 -3.31 0.47
C PHE A 217 11.85 -3.69 -0.88
N GLY A 218 12.39 -3.12 -1.98
CA GLY A 218 11.81 -3.32 -3.30
C GLY A 218 11.94 -4.77 -3.78
N TYR A 219 13.11 -5.38 -3.61
CA TYR A 219 13.30 -6.79 -3.98
C TYR A 219 12.35 -7.71 -3.21
N GLY A 220 12.23 -7.51 -1.89
CA GLY A 220 11.35 -8.27 -1.02
C GLY A 220 9.87 -8.10 -1.36
N THR A 221 9.43 -6.87 -1.65
CA THR A 221 8.07 -6.58 -2.13
C THR A 221 7.78 -7.34 -3.43
N PHE A 222 8.70 -7.33 -4.41
CA PHE A 222 8.52 -8.08 -5.64
C PHE A 222 8.41 -9.58 -5.41
N GLN A 223 9.34 -10.15 -4.64
CA GLN A 223 9.36 -11.58 -4.31
C GLN A 223 8.05 -12.01 -3.63
N LEU A 224 7.59 -11.23 -2.65
CA LEU A 224 6.34 -11.49 -1.94
C LEU A 224 5.13 -11.38 -2.88
N CYS A 225 4.98 -10.27 -3.61
CA CYS A 225 3.82 -10.04 -4.49
C CYS A 225 3.73 -11.09 -5.59
N ILE A 226 4.85 -11.44 -6.23
CA ILE A 226 4.87 -12.47 -7.28
C ILE A 226 4.48 -13.84 -6.70
N SER A 227 4.94 -14.19 -5.49
CA SER A 227 4.60 -15.46 -4.82
C SER A 227 3.11 -15.62 -4.47
N LEU A 228 2.32 -14.54 -4.54
CA LEU A 228 0.90 -14.52 -4.23
C LEU A 228 0.03 -14.51 -5.48
N VAL A 229 0.63 -14.39 -6.67
CA VAL A 229 -0.11 -14.41 -7.93
C VAL A 229 -0.63 -15.83 -8.19
N PRO A 230 -1.93 -15.99 -8.55
CA PRO A 230 -2.47 -17.31 -8.87
C PRO A 230 -1.75 -18.00 -10.04
N PRO A 231 -1.60 -19.35 -10.03
CA PRO A 231 -0.83 -20.09 -11.04
C PRO A 231 -1.23 -19.87 -12.50
N LYS A 232 -2.50 -19.52 -12.76
CA LYS A 232 -2.98 -19.24 -14.11
C LYS A 232 -2.41 -17.94 -14.68
N ILE A 233 -2.12 -16.97 -13.81
CA ILE A 233 -1.53 -15.68 -14.18
C ILE A 233 0.00 -15.79 -14.14
N LEU A 234 0.56 -16.64 -13.27
CA LEU A 234 2.00 -16.89 -13.19
C LEU A 234 2.62 -17.29 -14.53
N LYS A 235 1.95 -18.10 -15.35
CA LYS A 235 2.48 -18.48 -16.68
C LYS A 235 2.78 -17.28 -17.61
N ILE A 236 2.05 -16.17 -17.46
CA ILE A 236 2.26 -14.94 -18.23
C ILE A 236 3.45 -14.16 -17.66
N ILE A 237 3.63 -14.22 -16.34
CA ILE A 237 4.67 -13.54 -15.57
C ILE A 237 6.02 -14.27 -15.69
N GLU A 238 6.04 -15.61 -15.59
CA GLU A 238 7.24 -16.45 -15.81
C GLU A 238 7.82 -16.26 -17.21
N PHE A 239 6.97 -16.15 -18.23
CA PHE A 239 7.38 -15.81 -19.60
C PHE A 239 8.11 -14.45 -19.68
N LEU A 240 7.82 -13.53 -18.77
CA LEU A 240 8.49 -12.23 -18.64
C LEU A 240 9.76 -12.30 -17.76
N GLY A 241 10.12 -13.48 -17.24
CA GLY A 241 11.34 -13.70 -16.45
C GLY A 241 11.23 -13.28 -14.98
N PHE A 242 10.04 -13.45 -14.40
CA PHE A 242 9.73 -13.20 -13.00
C PHE A 242 9.58 -14.52 -12.25
N GLU A 243 10.25 -14.65 -11.12
CA GLU A 243 10.07 -15.75 -10.17
C GLU A 243 9.98 -15.12 -8.77
N GLY A 244 9.04 -15.62 -7.96
CA GLY A 244 8.71 -15.06 -6.65
C GLY A 244 8.77 -16.12 -5.57
N ASP A 245 9.63 -15.90 -4.58
CA ASP A 245 9.76 -16.70 -3.39
C ASP A 245 9.24 -15.91 -2.18
N ARG A 246 8.22 -16.48 -1.52
CA ARG A 246 7.57 -15.84 -0.39
C ARG A 246 8.50 -15.67 0.81
N GLU A 247 9.28 -16.70 1.13
CA GLU A 247 10.16 -16.67 2.30
C GLU A 247 11.30 -15.67 2.11
N VAL A 248 11.88 -15.64 0.90
CA VAL A 248 12.87 -14.62 0.52
C VAL A 248 12.26 -13.22 0.64
N GLY A 249 11.04 -13.04 0.13
CA GLY A 249 10.31 -11.77 0.23
C GLY A 249 10.12 -11.30 1.67
N LEU A 250 9.65 -12.20 2.55
CA LEU A 250 9.41 -11.88 3.96
C LEU A 250 10.72 -11.59 4.71
N LYS A 251 11.79 -12.37 4.48
CA LYS A 251 13.09 -12.13 5.11
C LYS A 251 13.69 -10.79 4.70
N ALA A 252 13.57 -10.41 3.43
CA ALA A 252 14.05 -9.13 2.94
C ALA A 252 13.26 -7.94 3.54
N LEU A 253 11.93 -8.05 3.62
CA LEU A 253 11.10 -7.03 4.26
C LEU A 253 11.38 -6.93 5.77
N LEU A 254 11.57 -8.05 6.46
CA LEU A 254 11.94 -8.08 7.88
C LEU A 254 13.32 -7.47 8.13
N TYR A 255 14.28 -7.68 7.23
CA TYR A 255 15.57 -6.99 7.31
C TYR A 255 15.37 -5.46 7.19
N THR A 256 14.57 -5.04 6.21
CA THR A 256 14.29 -3.62 5.96
C THR A 256 13.62 -2.97 7.17
N SER A 257 12.66 -3.65 7.81
CA SER A 257 11.91 -3.10 8.94
C SER A 257 12.79 -2.77 10.16
N HIS A 258 13.96 -3.38 10.28
CA HIS A 258 14.94 -3.13 11.35
C HIS A 258 16.10 -2.24 10.91
N SER A 259 16.12 -1.79 9.65
CA SER A 259 17.16 -0.93 9.11
C SER A 259 16.91 0.55 9.44
N LYS A 260 17.92 1.40 9.23
CA LYS A 260 17.80 2.86 9.30
C LYS A 260 17.36 3.50 7.96
N ASP A 261 16.98 2.69 6.97
CA ASP A 261 16.50 3.22 5.69
C ASP A 261 15.13 3.87 5.83
N MET A 262 14.87 4.92 5.03
CA MET A 262 13.59 5.65 5.06
C MET A 262 12.36 4.77 4.79
N LYS A 263 12.52 3.61 4.13
CA LYS A 263 11.43 2.67 3.83
C LYS A 263 11.19 1.66 4.94
N ALA A 264 12.00 1.64 6.01
CA ALA A 264 11.80 0.73 7.15
C ALA A 264 10.36 0.78 7.70
N PRO A 265 9.72 1.96 7.89
CA PRO A 265 8.34 2.03 8.35
C PRO A 265 7.33 1.47 7.33
N LEU A 266 7.60 1.61 6.03
CA LEU A 266 6.76 1.00 4.98
C LEU A 266 6.89 -0.53 4.98
N ALA A 267 8.08 -1.06 5.26
CA ALA A 267 8.29 -2.51 5.41
C ALA A 267 7.51 -3.05 6.62
N VAL A 268 7.51 -2.33 7.74
CA VAL A 268 6.68 -2.64 8.92
C VAL A 268 5.20 -2.71 8.54
N LEU A 269 4.67 -1.69 7.85
CA LEU A 269 3.27 -1.70 7.39
C LEU A 269 2.99 -2.84 6.40
N GLY A 270 3.93 -3.13 5.50
CA GLY A 270 3.82 -4.23 4.54
C GLY A 270 3.74 -5.59 5.22
N LEU A 271 4.53 -5.82 6.27
CA LEU A 271 4.48 -7.03 7.09
C LEU A 271 3.16 -7.12 7.87
N LEU A 272 2.72 -6.04 8.52
CA LEU A 272 1.41 -6.00 9.19
C LEU A 272 0.27 -6.34 8.21
N TRP A 273 0.32 -5.78 7.00
CA TRP A 273 -0.65 -6.07 5.97
C TRP A 273 -0.58 -7.52 5.49
N TYR A 274 0.63 -8.07 5.31
CA TYR A 274 0.80 -9.48 4.97
C TYR A 274 0.17 -10.41 6.02
N HIS A 275 0.51 -10.20 7.30
CA HIS A 275 0.07 -11.05 8.40
C HIS A 275 -1.43 -10.93 8.68
N THR A 276 -2.00 -9.72 8.58
CA THR A 276 -3.40 -9.48 8.98
C THR A 276 -4.39 -9.46 7.83
N VAL A 277 -3.94 -9.23 6.59
CA VAL A 277 -4.82 -9.10 5.41
C VAL A 277 -4.55 -10.21 4.39
N LEU A 278 -3.31 -10.38 3.93
CA LEU A 278 -3.02 -11.33 2.85
C LEU A 278 -3.14 -12.79 3.26
N ARG A 279 -2.58 -13.16 4.41
CA ARG A 279 -2.66 -14.53 4.93
C ARG A 279 -4.12 -15.01 5.04
N PRO A 280 -5.04 -14.26 5.69
CA PRO A 280 -6.46 -14.63 5.72
C PRO A 280 -7.14 -14.58 4.35
N PHE A 281 -6.82 -13.59 3.51
CA PHE A 281 -7.48 -13.41 2.20
C PHE A 281 -7.20 -14.58 1.24
N PHE A 282 -5.95 -15.03 1.19
CA PHE A 282 -5.53 -16.17 0.37
C PHE A 282 -5.67 -17.52 1.09
N ALA A 283 -6.12 -17.53 2.35
CA ALA A 283 -6.19 -18.71 3.21
C ALA A 283 -4.86 -19.50 3.25
N LEU A 284 -3.74 -18.78 3.41
CA LEU A 284 -2.39 -19.37 3.37
C LEU A 284 -2.14 -20.38 4.49
N ASP A 285 -2.78 -20.17 5.64
CA ASP A 285 -2.72 -21.06 6.81
C ASP A 285 -3.84 -22.12 6.81
N GLY A 286 -4.65 -22.14 5.76
CA GLY A 286 -5.82 -23.00 5.64
C GLY A 286 -7.14 -22.25 5.81
N ALA A 287 -8.20 -22.82 5.27
CA ALA A 287 -9.50 -22.14 5.12
C ALA A 287 -10.21 -21.77 6.44
N ASN A 288 -9.74 -22.25 7.59
CA ASN A 288 -10.33 -22.01 8.90
C ASN A 288 -9.38 -21.35 9.92
N GLU A 289 -8.13 -21.10 9.53
CA GLU A 289 -7.08 -20.53 10.39
C GLU A 289 -6.88 -19.07 9.99
N TYR A 290 -7.68 -18.18 10.58
CA TYR A 290 -7.68 -16.75 10.24
C TYR A 290 -6.74 -15.92 11.13
N ASP A 291 -6.32 -16.46 12.27
CA ASP A 291 -5.47 -15.81 13.26
C ASP A 291 -4.01 -16.25 13.20
N GLY A 292 -3.63 -17.08 12.20
CA GLY A 292 -2.27 -17.62 12.05
C GLY A 292 -1.16 -16.58 11.96
N GLY A 293 -1.48 -15.34 11.53
CA GLY A 293 -0.55 -14.21 11.51
C GLY A 293 -0.66 -13.24 12.68
N CYS A 294 -1.54 -13.48 13.65
CA CYS A 294 -1.77 -12.52 14.74
C CYS A 294 -0.58 -12.40 15.69
N VAL A 295 0.16 -13.49 15.93
CA VAL A 295 1.30 -13.49 16.86
C VAL A 295 2.41 -12.60 16.32
N GLU A 296 2.77 -12.77 15.06
CA GLU A 296 3.80 -11.97 14.40
C GLU A 296 3.36 -10.51 14.27
N ALA A 297 2.09 -10.25 13.93
CA ALA A 297 1.57 -8.89 13.85
C ALA A 297 1.59 -8.17 15.20
N GLU A 298 1.30 -8.86 16.31
CA GLU A 298 1.39 -8.27 17.65
C GLU A 298 2.83 -7.96 18.06
N ALA A 299 3.77 -8.84 17.74
CA ALA A 299 5.20 -8.59 17.99
C ALA A 299 5.67 -7.33 17.25
N ILE A 300 5.33 -7.22 15.96
CA ILE A 300 5.66 -6.04 15.14
C ILE A 300 5.07 -4.76 15.77
N ILE A 301 3.81 -4.79 16.22
CA ILE A 301 3.19 -3.63 16.87
C ILE A 301 3.88 -3.29 18.18
N ALA A 302 4.22 -4.28 19.01
CA ALA A 302 4.88 -4.06 20.28
C ALA A 302 6.25 -3.38 20.11
N GLU A 303 7.06 -3.87 19.18
CA GLU A 303 8.39 -3.31 18.86
C GLU A 303 8.33 -1.86 18.35
N ASN A 304 7.22 -1.47 17.73
CA ASN A 304 7.07 -0.18 17.07
C ASN A 304 6.17 0.81 17.83
N THR A 305 5.72 0.45 19.04
CA THR A 305 4.75 1.27 19.81
C THR A 305 5.35 2.60 20.27
N GLU A 306 6.65 2.68 20.55
CA GLU A 306 7.30 3.94 20.94
C GLU A 306 7.39 4.94 19.79
N ILE A 307 7.57 4.44 18.56
CA ILE A 307 7.70 5.26 17.35
C ILE A 307 6.32 5.68 16.82
N PHE A 308 5.31 4.80 16.95
CA PHE A 308 3.96 5.00 16.40
C PHE A 308 2.85 4.85 17.45
N PRO A 309 2.91 5.57 18.59
CA PRO A 309 1.98 5.36 19.70
C PRO A 309 0.52 5.69 19.31
N ASN A 310 0.34 6.77 18.52
CA ASN A 310 -0.96 7.29 18.10
C ASN A 310 -1.15 7.25 16.58
N SER A 311 -0.32 6.50 15.84
CA SER A 311 -0.47 6.39 14.39
C SER A 311 -1.83 5.74 14.06
N PRO A 312 -2.65 6.38 13.21
CA PRO A 312 -3.93 5.82 12.77
C PRO A 312 -3.80 4.42 12.15
N LEU A 313 -2.73 4.19 11.37
CA LEU A 313 -2.50 2.91 10.71
C LEU A 313 -2.11 1.81 11.70
N PHE A 314 -1.31 2.12 12.72
CA PHE A 314 -0.98 1.14 13.76
C PHE A 314 -2.21 0.81 14.62
N LEU A 315 -3.02 1.80 14.98
CA LEU A 315 -4.30 1.59 15.67
C LEU A 315 -5.26 0.74 14.82
N PHE A 316 -5.30 0.99 13.51
CA PHE A 316 -6.07 0.17 12.56
C PHE A 316 -5.59 -1.28 12.58
N PHE A 317 -4.28 -1.55 12.51
CA PHE A 317 -3.77 -2.92 12.56
C PHE A 317 -3.99 -3.60 13.92
N LYS A 318 -3.91 -2.88 15.05
CA LYS A 318 -4.36 -3.39 16.37
C LYS A 318 -5.82 -3.85 16.29
N GLY A 319 -6.70 -3.02 15.70
CA GLY A 319 -8.10 -3.37 15.46
C GLY A 319 -8.29 -4.61 14.59
N ARG A 320 -7.46 -4.77 13.55
CA ARG A 320 -7.50 -5.94 12.66
C ARG A 320 -7.11 -7.23 13.38
N ILE A 321 -6.10 -7.21 14.23
CA ILE A 321 -5.69 -8.37 15.04
C ILE A 321 -6.83 -8.83 15.95
N HIS A 322 -7.45 -7.91 16.69
CA HIS A 322 -8.62 -8.21 17.50
C HIS A 322 -9.77 -8.79 16.67
N ARG A 323 -10.00 -8.25 15.46
CA ARG A 323 -11.04 -8.76 14.54
C ARG A 323 -10.77 -10.21 14.14
N LEU A 324 -9.53 -10.56 13.78
CA LEU A 324 -9.14 -11.93 13.40
C LEU A 324 -9.31 -12.91 14.57
N ARG A 325 -9.05 -12.45 15.80
CA ARG A 325 -9.32 -13.20 17.04
C ARG A 325 -10.78 -13.19 17.48
N LYS A 326 -11.70 -12.66 16.65
CA LYS A 326 -13.15 -12.58 16.92
C LYS A 326 -13.50 -11.71 18.13
N GLN A 327 -12.60 -10.83 18.55
CA GLN A 327 -12.77 -9.86 19.65
C GLN A 327 -13.34 -8.55 19.09
N VAL A 328 -14.61 -8.58 18.68
CA VAL A 328 -15.23 -7.49 17.90
C VAL A 328 -15.34 -6.17 18.70
N ASP A 329 -15.53 -6.22 20.02
CA ASP A 329 -15.63 -5.00 20.84
C ASP A 329 -14.27 -4.29 21.02
N SER A 330 -13.20 -5.05 21.26
CA SER A 330 -11.83 -4.51 21.28
C SER A 330 -11.45 -3.95 19.92
N SER A 331 -11.81 -4.67 18.85
CA SER A 331 -11.60 -4.23 17.47
C SER A 331 -12.29 -2.90 17.18
N LEU A 332 -13.57 -2.73 17.57
CA LEU A 332 -14.29 -1.46 17.45
C LEU A 332 -13.61 -0.34 18.23
N THR A 333 -13.11 -0.61 19.43
CA THR A 333 -12.42 0.40 20.24
C THR A 333 -11.18 0.92 19.51
N CYS A 334 -10.33 0.03 19.01
CA CYS A 334 -9.14 0.42 18.25
C CYS A 334 -9.49 1.15 16.95
N TYR A 335 -10.52 0.73 16.21
CA TYR A 335 -10.88 1.40 14.97
C TYR A 335 -11.48 2.79 15.19
N ASN A 336 -12.22 3.02 16.28
CA ASN A 336 -12.68 4.37 16.62
C ASN A 336 -11.50 5.27 17.01
N GLN A 337 -10.55 4.76 17.81
CA GLN A 337 -9.31 5.49 18.11
C GLN A 337 -8.51 5.81 16.85
N ALA A 338 -8.41 4.86 15.91
CA ALA A 338 -7.77 5.06 14.63
C ALA A 338 -8.49 6.13 13.79
N LEU A 339 -9.82 6.11 13.76
CA LEU A 339 -10.64 7.11 13.07
C LEU A 339 -10.44 8.52 13.67
N ASP A 340 -10.40 8.64 14.99
CA ASP A 340 -10.16 9.91 15.68
C ASP A 340 -8.75 10.43 15.42
N ALA A 341 -7.75 9.55 15.46
CA ALA A 341 -6.37 9.90 15.15
C ALA A 341 -6.16 10.25 13.67
N ALA A 342 -6.98 9.73 12.77
CA ALA A 342 -6.94 9.99 11.33
C ALA A 342 -7.57 11.34 10.94
N ALA A 343 -7.99 12.16 11.90
CA ALA A 343 -8.65 13.44 11.62
C ALA A 343 -7.84 14.27 10.62
N GLY A 344 -8.52 14.71 9.55
CA GLY A 344 -7.91 15.47 8.46
C GLY A 344 -7.38 14.59 7.31
N GLN A 345 -7.34 13.26 7.49
CA GLN A 345 -6.94 12.29 6.48
C GLN A 345 -8.11 11.44 6.04
N ARG A 346 -8.92 12.03 5.17
CA ARG A 346 -10.18 11.44 4.69
C ARG A 346 -10.05 9.97 4.29
N GLU A 347 -9.01 9.58 3.57
CA GLU A 347 -8.88 8.21 3.06
C GLU A 347 -8.58 7.19 4.17
N VAL A 348 -7.82 7.59 5.19
CA VAL A 348 -7.58 6.77 6.38
C VAL A 348 -8.83 6.71 7.26
N GLU A 349 -9.57 7.82 7.39
CA GLU A 349 -10.88 7.84 8.04
C GLU A 349 -11.87 6.86 7.38
N LEU A 350 -11.96 6.88 6.04
CA LEU A 350 -12.82 5.98 5.29
C LEU A 350 -12.37 4.51 5.42
N MET A 351 -11.06 4.24 5.47
CA MET A 351 -10.54 2.90 5.76
C MET A 351 -10.99 2.41 7.14
N CYS A 352 -10.93 3.25 8.17
CA CYS A 352 -11.41 2.90 9.51
C CYS A 352 -12.93 2.70 9.54
N LEU A 353 -13.69 3.57 8.88
CA LEU A 353 -15.15 3.46 8.78
C LEU A 353 -15.62 2.20 8.09
N TYR A 354 -14.89 1.71 7.09
CA TYR A 354 -15.15 0.42 6.47
C TYR A 354 -15.16 -0.70 7.51
N GLU A 355 -14.12 -0.77 8.32
CA GLU A 355 -13.98 -1.79 9.37
C GLU A 355 -15.03 -1.62 10.48
N ILE A 356 -15.29 -0.38 10.94
CA ILE A 356 -16.33 -0.07 11.94
C ILE A 356 -17.71 -0.49 11.42
N GLY A 357 -18.02 -0.19 10.16
CA GLY A 357 -19.27 -0.59 9.52
C GLY A 357 -19.45 -2.10 9.50
N TRP A 358 -18.40 -2.85 9.16
CA TRP A 358 -18.40 -4.32 9.19
C TRP A 358 -18.53 -4.89 10.60
N CYS A 359 -17.82 -4.35 11.58
CA CYS A 359 -17.94 -4.77 12.97
C CYS A 359 -19.36 -4.56 13.52
N ASN A 360 -19.96 -3.40 13.26
CA ASN A 360 -21.34 -3.13 13.63
C ASN A 360 -22.33 -4.05 12.89
N LEU A 361 -22.10 -4.31 11.60
CA LEU A 361 -22.92 -5.24 10.82
C LEU A 361 -22.88 -6.66 11.41
N MET A 362 -21.69 -7.17 11.77
CA MET A 362 -21.53 -8.48 12.42
C MET A 362 -22.22 -8.54 13.79
N LYS A 363 -22.25 -7.42 14.52
CA LYS A 363 -22.99 -7.28 15.78
C LYS A 363 -24.49 -7.01 15.60
N LEU A 364 -25.00 -7.00 14.37
CA LEU A 364 -26.40 -6.67 14.03
C LEU A 364 -26.82 -5.25 14.49
N LYS A 365 -25.85 -4.36 14.68
CA LYS A 365 -26.03 -2.93 14.99
C LYS A 365 -26.30 -2.17 13.69
N TRP A 366 -27.51 -2.36 13.16
CA TRP A 366 -27.89 -1.90 11.81
C TRP A 366 -27.91 -0.38 11.65
N ARG A 367 -28.12 0.40 12.72
CA ARG A 367 -28.18 1.87 12.61
C ARG A 367 -26.78 2.45 12.44
N GLU A 368 -25.86 1.92 13.23
CA GLU A 368 -24.46 2.27 13.28
C GLU A 368 -23.78 1.86 11.98
N SER A 369 -23.99 0.62 11.52
CA SER A 369 -23.44 0.16 10.23
C SER A 369 -23.99 0.95 9.04
N LEU A 370 -25.29 1.30 9.05
CA LEU A 370 -25.89 2.13 8.01
C LEU A 370 -25.19 3.50 7.93
N THR A 371 -24.92 4.13 9.08
CA THR A 371 -24.25 5.45 9.12
C THR A 371 -22.86 5.38 8.47
N CYS A 372 -22.09 4.33 8.77
CA CYS A 372 -20.79 4.11 8.14
C CYS A 372 -20.92 3.90 6.62
N PHE A 373 -21.82 3.01 6.17
CA PHE A 373 -21.95 2.67 4.75
C PHE A 373 -22.52 3.81 3.90
N THR A 374 -23.39 4.65 4.46
CA THR A 374 -23.85 5.88 3.79
C THR A 374 -22.68 6.83 3.53
N ARG A 375 -21.85 7.12 4.56
CA ARG A 375 -20.66 7.96 4.40
C ARG A 375 -19.68 7.37 3.38
N LEU A 376 -19.41 6.05 3.44
CA LEU A 376 -18.55 5.39 2.46
C LEU A 376 -19.11 5.51 1.03
N LYS A 377 -20.41 5.31 0.82
CA LYS A 377 -21.03 5.45 -0.51
C LYS A 377 -20.87 6.88 -1.07
N GLU A 378 -21.06 7.88 -0.22
CA GLU A 378 -21.02 9.29 -0.60
C GLU A 378 -19.60 9.78 -0.86
N GLU A 379 -18.66 9.38 0.00
CA GLU A 379 -17.31 9.94 -0.01
C GLU A 379 -16.29 9.08 -0.75
N THR A 380 -16.47 7.76 -0.88
CA THR A 380 -15.49 6.93 -1.59
C THR A 380 -15.69 7.02 -3.11
N LYS A 381 -14.57 6.99 -3.84
CA LYS A 381 -14.60 6.80 -5.31
C LYS A 381 -14.69 5.33 -5.70
N TRP A 382 -14.33 4.45 -4.78
CA TRP A 382 -14.23 3.01 -4.98
C TRP A 382 -15.53 2.29 -4.67
N SER A 383 -15.81 1.21 -5.39
CA SER A 383 -16.79 0.21 -4.94
C SER A 383 -18.17 0.81 -4.61
N LYS A 384 -18.59 1.90 -5.29
CA LYS A 384 -19.86 2.59 -5.03
C LYS A 384 -21.06 1.65 -5.08
N CYS A 385 -21.08 0.73 -6.04
CA CYS A 385 -22.11 -0.31 -6.16
C CYS A 385 -22.15 -1.22 -4.92
N TYR A 386 -20.98 -1.57 -4.37
CA TYR A 386 -20.85 -2.41 -3.20
C TYR A 386 -21.29 -1.68 -1.92
N TYR A 387 -20.91 -0.41 -1.72
CA TYR A 387 -21.39 0.37 -0.58
C TYR A 387 -22.89 0.67 -0.66
N THR A 388 -23.42 0.93 -1.86
CA THR A 388 -24.87 1.05 -2.08
C THR A 388 -25.60 -0.26 -1.71
N TYR A 389 -25.03 -1.41 -2.05
CA TYR A 389 -25.57 -2.70 -1.65
C TYR A 389 -25.55 -2.89 -0.12
N LEU A 390 -24.44 -2.59 0.54
CA LEU A 390 -24.31 -2.71 2.01
C LEU A 390 -25.27 -1.76 2.75
N GLU A 391 -25.40 -0.52 2.27
CA GLU A 391 -26.36 0.45 2.79
C GLU A 391 -27.80 -0.09 2.65
N ALA A 392 -28.16 -0.63 1.50
CA ALA A 392 -29.48 -1.22 1.28
C ALA A 392 -29.76 -2.40 2.23
N VAL A 393 -28.77 -3.28 2.45
CA VAL A 393 -28.86 -4.40 3.40
C VAL A 393 -29.07 -3.90 4.83
N ALA A 394 -28.30 -2.92 5.27
CA ALA A 394 -28.42 -2.34 6.61
C ALA A 394 -29.76 -1.63 6.80
N HIS A 395 -30.21 -0.86 5.80
CA HIS A 395 -31.46 -0.12 5.83
C HIS A 395 -32.69 -1.06 5.84
N ALA A 396 -32.67 -2.12 5.03
CA ALA A 396 -33.73 -3.14 5.04
C ALA A 396 -33.82 -3.87 6.39
N SER A 397 -32.67 -4.17 7.00
CA SER A 397 -32.59 -4.88 8.29
C SER A 397 -33.00 -4.01 9.48
N LYS A 398 -32.65 -2.71 9.47
CA LYS A 398 -33.05 -1.71 10.49
C LYS A 398 -34.57 -1.62 10.67
N ARG A 399 -35.34 -1.83 9.61
CA ARG A 399 -36.82 -1.70 9.60
C ARG A 399 -37.55 -2.94 10.12
N GLN A 400 -36.84 -4.00 10.54
CA GLN A 400 -37.46 -5.26 10.93
C GLN A 400 -37.33 -5.54 12.44
N LYS A 401 -38.46 -5.93 13.06
CA LYS A 401 -38.55 -6.28 14.49
C LYS A 401 -38.23 -7.75 14.80
N LYS A 402 -37.94 -8.58 13.79
CA LYS A 402 -37.54 -10.00 13.95
C LYS A 402 -36.28 -10.27 13.12
N ALA A 403 -35.38 -11.09 13.66
CA ALA A 403 -34.14 -11.49 13.00
C ALA A 403 -34.42 -12.18 11.65
N ILE A 404 -33.69 -11.79 10.62
CA ILE A 404 -33.81 -12.30 9.23
C ILE A 404 -32.70 -13.32 8.92
N PHE A 405 -31.63 -13.36 9.72
CA PHE A 405 -30.46 -14.20 9.49
C PHE A 405 -30.45 -15.44 10.40
N MET A 406 -30.47 -16.62 9.79
CA MET A 406 -30.08 -17.89 10.40
C MET A 406 -29.11 -18.59 9.43
N VAL A 407 -27.85 -18.74 9.83
CA VAL A 407 -26.86 -19.52 9.09
C VAL A 407 -26.86 -20.93 9.68
N THR A 408 -27.38 -21.91 8.96
CA THR A 408 -27.26 -23.33 9.33
C THR A 408 -26.15 -23.98 8.51
N HIS A 409 -25.14 -24.54 9.17
CA HIS A 409 -24.16 -25.44 8.55
C HIS A 409 -24.86 -26.68 7.97
N THR A 410 -24.59 -27.05 6.73
CA THR A 410 -25.08 -28.31 6.14
C THR A 410 -23.94 -29.29 5.89
N LEU A 411 -24.07 -30.47 6.53
CA LEU A 411 -23.15 -31.61 6.47
C LEU A 411 -22.86 -32.15 5.05
N LYS A 412 -21.74 -32.87 4.97
CA LYS A 412 -20.96 -33.48 3.87
C LYS A 412 -21.67 -34.13 2.65
N ARG A 413 -22.99 -34.10 2.46
CA ARG A 413 -23.66 -34.79 1.32
C ARG A 413 -24.74 -34.01 0.57
N GLN A 414 -24.94 -32.73 0.87
CA GLN A 414 -25.83 -31.84 0.13
C GLN A 414 -25.04 -30.62 -0.39
N LYS A 415 -24.94 -30.46 -1.70
CA LYS A 415 -24.26 -29.31 -2.31
C LYS A 415 -25.25 -28.15 -2.48
N LYS A 416 -25.13 -27.17 -1.58
CA LYS A 416 -25.48 -25.73 -1.68
C LYS A 416 -26.72 -25.27 -0.90
N ALA A 417 -26.55 -24.16 -0.19
CA ALA A 417 -27.61 -23.23 0.23
C ALA A 417 -27.02 -21.81 0.15
N ILE A 418 -27.59 -20.85 -0.60
CA ILE A 418 -27.17 -19.43 -0.51
C ILE A 418 -28.29 -18.44 -0.93
N PHE A 419 -28.72 -17.58 0.03
CA PHE A 419 -29.57 -16.35 -0.02
C PHE A 419 -31.11 -16.41 0.18
N MET A 420 -31.59 -15.67 1.21
CA MET A 420 -32.98 -15.23 1.37
C MET A 420 -33.03 -13.83 2.01
N VAL A 421 -33.64 -12.84 1.34
CA VAL A 421 -34.00 -11.54 1.93
C VAL A 421 -35.51 -11.50 2.09
N ALA A 422 -35.99 -11.62 3.32
CA ALA A 422 -37.40 -11.46 3.66
C ALA A 422 -37.65 -10.04 4.17
N HIS A 423 -38.62 -9.33 3.58
CA HIS A 423 -39.13 -8.06 4.08
C HIS A 423 -40.34 -8.35 4.99
N GLY A 424 -40.17 -8.24 6.30
CA GLY A 424 -41.25 -8.42 7.27
C GLY A 424 -42.03 -7.13 7.53
N SER A 425 -42.90 -6.71 6.61
CA SER A 425 -43.97 -5.75 6.93
C SER A 425 -45.19 -6.49 7.47
N LYS A 426 -45.86 -5.96 8.51
CA LYS A 426 -47.10 -6.54 9.07
C LYS A 426 -48.22 -6.78 8.03
N ARG A 427 -48.12 -6.21 6.83
CA ARG A 427 -49.10 -6.36 5.73
C ARG A 427 -48.64 -7.24 4.57
N GLN A 428 -47.44 -7.83 4.59
CA GLN A 428 -46.95 -8.68 3.50
C GLN A 428 -46.71 -10.12 3.97
N LYS A 429 -47.39 -11.08 3.32
CA LYS A 429 -47.31 -12.53 3.61
C LYS A 429 -46.46 -13.33 2.61
N LYS A 430 -45.71 -12.68 1.70
CA LYS A 430 -44.87 -13.37 0.69
C LYS A 430 -43.51 -12.68 0.53
N ALA A 431 -42.47 -13.49 0.30
CA ALA A 431 -41.07 -13.09 0.18
C ALA A 431 -40.82 -12.13 -1.01
N ILE A 432 -39.81 -11.26 -0.89
CA ILE A 432 -39.48 -10.21 -1.87
C ILE A 432 -38.28 -10.59 -2.77
N PHE A 433 -37.45 -11.54 -2.36
CA PHE A 433 -36.38 -12.11 -3.21
C PHE A 433 -36.48 -13.63 -3.26
N MET A 434 -36.36 -14.20 -4.46
CA MET A 434 -36.20 -15.63 -4.67
C MET A 434 -34.98 -15.85 -5.56
N VAL A 435 -33.94 -16.48 -5.03
CA VAL A 435 -32.82 -16.99 -5.84
C VAL A 435 -33.16 -18.43 -6.21
N THR A 436 -33.42 -18.70 -7.49
CA THR A 436 -33.61 -20.08 -7.98
C THR A 436 -32.30 -20.64 -8.52
N HIS A 437 -31.87 -21.79 -8.01
CA HIS A 437 -30.73 -22.53 -8.54
C HIS A 437 -30.96 -23.02 -9.98
N ALA A 438 -29.90 -22.95 -10.78
CA ALA A 438 -29.82 -23.62 -12.08
C ALA A 438 -29.72 -25.15 -11.88
N SER A 439 -30.70 -25.88 -12.46
CA SER A 439 -30.58 -27.31 -12.73
C SER A 439 -29.53 -27.56 -13.83
N LYS A 440 -28.93 -28.76 -13.88
CA LYS A 440 -27.90 -29.19 -14.85
C LYS A 440 -28.27 -29.05 -16.34
N ARG A 441 -29.49 -28.61 -16.70
CA ARG A 441 -29.99 -28.47 -18.08
C ARG A 441 -30.32 -27.03 -18.51
N GLN A 442 -30.11 -26.01 -17.69
CA GLN A 442 -30.36 -24.60 -18.05
C GLN A 442 -29.04 -23.82 -18.14
N LYS A 443 -28.88 -23.00 -19.20
CA LYS A 443 -27.60 -22.35 -19.56
C LYS A 443 -27.56 -20.81 -19.36
N THR A 444 -28.54 -20.17 -18.72
CA THR A 444 -28.49 -18.71 -18.47
C THR A 444 -29.27 -18.26 -17.23
N GLU A 445 -28.75 -17.24 -16.55
CA GLU A 445 -29.30 -16.53 -15.38
C GLU A 445 -30.25 -15.39 -15.81
N ILE A 446 -31.30 -15.08 -15.02
CA ILE A 446 -32.23 -13.97 -15.31
C ILE A 446 -32.64 -13.26 -14.00
N PHE A 447 -32.28 -11.99 -13.85
CA PHE A 447 -32.79 -11.07 -12.81
C PHE A 447 -34.25 -10.67 -13.08
N MET A 448 -35.05 -10.41 -12.04
CA MET A 448 -36.12 -9.39 -12.11
C MET A 448 -36.63 -8.90 -10.74
N VAL A 449 -36.88 -7.58 -10.67
CA VAL A 449 -37.55 -6.84 -9.59
C VAL A 449 -39.07 -6.85 -9.84
N SER A 450 -39.90 -6.94 -8.78
CA SER A 450 -41.21 -6.27 -8.78
C SER A 450 -41.68 -5.88 -7.38
N HIS A 451 -41.98 -4.59 -7.21
CA HIS A 451 -42.96 -4.09 -6.23
C HIS A 451 -44.34 -4.12 -6.89
N ALA A 452 -45.36 -4.59 -6.17
CA ALA A 452 -46.76 -4.33 -6.47
C ALA A 452 -47.40 -3.66 -5.25
N SER A 453 -47.55 -2.34 -5.29
CA SER A 453 -48.56 -1.63 -4.52
C SER A 453 -49.73 -1.34 -5.47
N LYS A 454 -50.96 -1.30 -4.95
CA LYS A 454 -52.19 -1.12 -5.75
C LYS A 454 -52.26 0.19 -6.56
N ARG A 455 -51.24 1.07 -6.55
CA ARG A 455 -51.27 2.38 -7.22
C ARG A 455 -50.03 2.80 -8.03
N GLN A 456 -48.99 1.98 -8.21
CA GLN A 456 -47.83 2.38 -9.03
C GLN A 456 -47.31 1.23 -9.91
N LYS A 457 -47.05 1.53 -11.20
CA LYS A 457 -46.40 0.62 -12.17
C LYS A 457 -44.87 0.80 -12.10
N ALA A 458 -44.14 -0.29 -12.40
CA ALA A 458 -42.70 -0.46 -12.17
C ALA A 458 -41.78 0.56 -12.87
N ILE A 459 -40.60 0.82 -12.28
CA ILE A 459 -39.50 1.62 -12.83
C ILE A 459 -38.26 0.71 -12.85
N PHE A 460 -37.65 0.54 -14.04
CA PHE A 460 -36.50 -0.31 -14.43
C PHE A 460 -36.75 -1.79 -14.80
N MET A 461 -36.36 -2.13 -16.03
CA MET A 461 -36.20 -3.50 -16.56
C MET A 461 -35.00 -3.51 -17.53
N VAL A 462 -34.09 -4.49 -17.39
CA VAL A 462 -33.04 -4.78 -18.39
C VAL A 462 -33.24 -6.23 -18.84
N ALA A 463 -33.49 -6.46 -20.12
CA ALA A 463 -33.43 -7.78 -20.74
C ALA A 463 -33.10 -7.69 -22.23
N HIS A 464 -32.20 -8.56 -22.70
CA HIS A 464 -32.04 -8.99 -24.09
C HIS A 464 -31.38 -10.38 -24.10
N ALA A 465 -31.56 -11.29 -25.06
CA ALA A 465 -32.55 -11.52 -26.10
C ALA A 465 -32.44 -13.02 -26.47
N SER A 466 -33.52 -13.70 -26.79
CA SER A 466 -33.51 -15.04 -27.39
C SER A 466 -33.94 -14.95 -28.86
N LYS A 467 -33.43 -15.85 -29.71
CA LYS A 467 -33.53 -15.90 -31.19
C LYS A 467 -34.95 -15.95 -31.80
N ARG A 468 -36.04 -15.63 -31.08
CA ARG A 468 -37.42 -15.85 -31.53
C ARG A 468 -38.42 -14.71 -31.42
N GLN A 469 -38.05 -13.47 -31.11
CA GLN A 469 -39.00 -12.35 -31.23
C GLN A 469 -38.40 -11.11 -31.90
N ARG A 470 -39.13 -10.60 -32.90
CA ARG A 470 -38.92 -9.34 -33.62
C ARG A 470 -39.77 -8.25 -32.94
N LYS A 471 -39.14 -7.22 -32.36
CA LYS A 471 -39.52 -5.78 -32.33
C LYS A 471 -38.85 -5.03 -31.17
N GLU A 472 -38.76 -3.71 -31.33
CA GLU A 472 -37.81 -2.74 -30.78
C GLU A 472 -37.77 -2.51 -29.27
N ILE A 473 -36.73 -1.77 -28.88
CA ILE A 473 -36.01 -1.72 -27.62
C ILE A 473 -36.03 -0.26 -27.13
N PHE A 474 -36.59 -0.03 -25.94
CA PHE A 474 -36.73 1.24 -25.19
C PHE A 474 -37.68 2.34 -25.71
N MET A 475 -38.44 2.91 -24.75
CA MET A 475 -38.81 4.33 -24.73
C MET A 475 -38.89 4.79 -23.26
N VAL A 476 -38.14 5.82 -22.90
CA VAL A 476 -38.22 6.52 -21.60
C VAL A 476 -39.27 7.62 -21.74
N THR A 477 -40.14 7.79 -20.75
CA THR A 477 -40.83 9.06 -20.52
C THR A 477 -40.81 9.42 -19.03
N HIS A 478 -40.32 10.61 -18.73
CA HIS A 478 -40.52 11.31 -17.46
C HIS A 478 -42.01 11.66 -17.30
N ALA A 479 -42.52 11.64 -16.06
CA ALA A 479 -43.59 12.57 -15.66
C ALA A 479 -43.72 12.65 -14.13
N SER A 480 -43.48 13.87 -13.63
CA SER A 480 -43.96 14.55 -12.42
C SER A 480 -43.86 13.87 -11.05
#